data_AF-A0A6B3HTQ9-F1
#
_entry.id   AF-A0A6B3HTQ9-F1
#
_cell.length_a   1.000
_cell.length_b   1.000
_cell.length_c   1.000
_cell.angle_alpha   90.00
_cell.angle_beta   90.00
_cell.angle_gamma   90.00
#
_symmetry.space_group_name_H-M   'P 1'
#
loop_
_entity.id
_entity.type
_entity.pdbx_description
1 polymer ?
#
loop_
_entity_poly.entity_id
_entity_poly.type
_entity_poly.pdbx_seq_one_letter_code
_entity_poly.pdbx_strand_id
1 'polypeptide(L)'
;MRYELVIFDNDGVLVDSEPIANTILAGYLTELGHPTSYEESLRDYMGAAVHRVHDLVDERGGEKLPADFEDILQARTFAAFQQELVAVDGAEELLGKLVADGVDYCVASSGSHE
;
A
#
# COMPACT_ATOMS: atom_id res chain seq x y z
N MET A 1 -12.84 30.46 -5.38
CA MET A 1 -13.55 29.37 -4.69
C MET A 1 -12.56 28.75 -3.73
N ARG A 2 -12.95 28.51 -2.48
CA ARG A 2 -12.16 27.77 -1.49
C ARG A 2 -12.96 26.55 -1.09
N TYR A 3 -12.31 25.40 -0.95
CA TYR A 3 -12.96 24.19 -0.46
C TYR A 3 -13.20 24.32 1.05
N GLU A 4 -14.31 23.77 1.54
CA GLU A 4 -14.62 23.74 2.98
C GLU A 4 -13.95 22.56 3.69
N LEU A 5 -13.78 21.43 2.99
CA LEU A 5 -13.15 20.20 3.49
C LEU A 5 -12.33 19.53 2.37
N VAL A 6 -11.17 18.99 2.73
CA VAL A 6 -10.37 18.08 1.90
C VAL A 6 -10.29 16.70 2.56
N ILE A 7 -10.68 15.64 1.86
CA ILE A 7 -10.57 14.26 2.35
C ILE A 7 -9.40 13.62 1.62
N PHE A 8 -8.38 13.21 2.37
CA PHE A 8 -7.21 12.54 1.86
C PHE A 8 -7.36 11.02 1.95
N ASP A 9 -6.90 10.33 0.92
CA ASP A 9 -6.44 8.95 1.10
C ASP A 9 -5.13 8.94 1.89
N ASN A 10 -4.74 7.79 2.43
CA ASN A 10 -3.51 7.64 3.19
C ASN A 10 -2.37 7.09 2.32
N ASP A 11 -2.53 5.85 1.86
CA ASP A 11 -1.47 5.08 1.20
C ASP A 11 -1.18 5.62 -0.19
N GLY A 12 0.09 5.94 -0.47
CA GLY A 12 0.51 6.57 -1.72
C GLY A 12 0.12 8.05 -1.86
N VAL A 13 -0.58 8.62 -0.88
CA VAL A 13 -1.01 10.04 -0.88
C VAL A 13 -0.38 10.84 0.24
N LEU A 14 -0.50 10.38 1.49
CA LEU A 14 0.12 11.01 2.66
C LEU A 14 1.39 10.27 3.09
N VAL A 15 1.43 8.95 2.92
CA VAL A 15 2.59 8.11 3.26
C VAL A 15 3.05 7.31 2.03
N ASP A 16 4.36 7.20 1.84
CA ASP A 16 4.97 6.51 0.70
C ASP A 16 5.05 4.99 0.94
N SER A 17 3.87 4.37 1.05
CA SER A 17 3.73 2.95 1.44
C SER A 17 3.81 1.97 0.25
N GLU A 18 3.50 2.42 -0.96
CA GLU A 18 3.39 1.55 -2.14
C GLU A 18 4.71 0.86 -2.53
N PRO A 19 5.88 1.54 -2.52
CA PRO A 19 7.15 0.88 -2.83
C PRO A 19 7.50 -0.24 -1.86
N ILE A 20 7.24 -0.01 -0.57
CA ILE A 20 7.51 -0.99 0.49
C ILE A 20 6.59 -2.21 0.33
N ALA A 21 5.27 -1.98 0.21
CA ALA A 21 4.29 -3.05 0.08
C ALA A 21 4.55 -3.93 -1.16
N ASN A 22 4.88 -3.33 -2.30
CA ASN A 22 5.18 -4.06 -3.53
C ASN A 22 6.51 -4.82 -3.45
N THR A 23 7.52 -4.29 -2.76
CA THR A 23 8.79 -5.00 -2.54
C THR A 23 8.57 -6.25 -1.69
N ILE A 24 7.80 -6.13 -0.61
CA ILE A 24 7.46 -7.27 0.25
C ILE A 24 6.64 -8.32 -0.50
N LEU A 25 5.63 -7.90 -1.28
CA LEU A 25 4.81 -8.80 -2.08
C LEU A 25 5.64 -9.56 -3.11
N ALA A 26 6.47 -8.87 -3.90
CA ALA A 26 7.32 -9.48 -4.90
C ALA A 26 8.29 -10.52 -4.30
N GLY A 27 8.92 -10.16 -3.17
CA GLY A 27 9.81 -11.05 -2.43
C GLY A 27 9.07 -12.28 -1.90
N TYR A 28 7.91 -12.09 -1.30
CA TYR A 28 7.16 -13.21 -0.71
C TYR A 28 6.57 -14.14 -1.77
N LEU A 29 6.06 -13.63 -2.89
CA LEU A 29 5.66 -14.46 -4.03
C LEU A 29 6.84 -15.27 -4.58
N THR A 30 8.01 -14.65 -4.69
CA THR A 30 9.23 -15.34 -5.14
C THR A 30 9.66 -16.45 -4.16
N GLU A 31 9.57 -16.22 -2.85
CA GLU A 31 9.81 -17.25 -1.82
C GLU A 31 8.87 -18.45 -1.96
N LEU A 32 7.64 -18.22 -2.39
CA LEU A 32 6.62 -19.27 -2.58
C LEU A 32 6.73 -20.00 -3.92
N GLY A 33 7.69 -19.65 -4.77
CA GLY A 33 7.90 -20.30 -6.07
C GLY A 33 7.26 -19.58 -7.25
N HIS A 34 6.81 -18.34 -7.07
CA HIS A 34 6.29 -17.47 -8.13
C HIS A 34 7.26 -16.30 -8.36
N PRO A 35 8.34 -16.47 -9.16
CA PRO A 35 9.30 -15.41 -9.42
C PRO A 35 8.59 -14.13 -9.88
N THR A 36 8.74 -13.08 -9.09
CA THR A 36 8.07 -11.80 -9.30
C THR A 36 9.06 -10.68 -9.06
N SER A 37 9.29 -9.83 -10.05
CA SER A 37 10.10 -8.61 -9.89
C SER A 37 9.31 -7.51 -9.20
N TYR A 38 10.00 -6.51 -8.63
CA TYR A 38 9.34 -5.32 -8.08
C TYR A 38 8.47 -4.60 -9.13
N GLU A 39 9.00 -4.43 -10.34
CA GLU A 39 8.31 -3.79 -11.46
C GLU A 39 7.11 -4.60 -11.95
N GLU A 40 7.18 -5.93 -11.88
CA GLU A 40 6.02 -6.80 -12.14
C GLU A 40 4.97 -6.64 -11.06
N SER A 41 5.39 -6.58 -9.79
CA SER A 41 4.46 -6.34 -8.68
C SER A 41 3.73 -5.01 -8.82
N LEU A 42 4.45 -3.93 -9.12
CA LEU A 42 3.85 -2.63 -9.37
C LEU A 42 2.86 -2.65 -10.53
N ARG A 43 3.20 -3.34 -11.62
CA ARG A 43 2.33 -3.41 -12.81
C ARG A 43 1.05 -4.20 -12.56
N ASP A 44 1.18 -5.31 -11.85
CA ASP A 44 0.16 -6.35 -11.82
C ASP A 44 -0.69 -6.34 -10.53
N TYR A 45 -0.14 -5.82 -9.43
CA TYR A 45 -0.75 -5.90 -8.10
C TYR A 45 -0.96 -4.54 -7.41
N MET A 46 -0.34 -3.45 -7.88
CA MET A 46 -0.51 -2.14 -7.26
C MET A 46 -1.96 -1.68 -7.27
N GLY A 47 -2.46 -1.24 -6.11
CA GLY A 47 -3.85 -0.84 -5.91
C GLY A 47 -4.87 -1.99 -6.02
N ALA A 48 -4.43 -3.23 -6.22
CA ALA A 48 -5.31 -4.39 -6.27
C ALA A 48 -5.59 -4.92 -4.87
N ALA A 49 -6.80 -5.43 -4.67
CA ALA A 49 -7.14 -6.16 -3.45
C ALA A 49 -6.39 -7.51 -3.41
N VAL A 50 -6.09 -8.01 -2.21
CA VAL A 50 -5.29 -9.24 -2.01
C VAL A 50 -5.88 -10.45 -2.74
N HIS A 51 -7.21 -10.58 -2.83
CA HIS A 51 -7.84 -11.66 -3.60
C HIS A 51 -7.41 -11.66 -5.09
N ARG A 52 -7.11 -10.50 -5.68
CA ARG A 52 -6.64 -10.42 -7.06
C ARG A 52 -5.23 -10.99 -7.22
N VAL A 53 -4.40 -10.92 -6.18
CA VAL A 53 -3.09 -11.58 -6.16
C VAL A 53 -3.27 -13.10 -6.27
N HIS A 54 -4.19 -13.68 -5.49
CA HIS A 54 -4.53 -15.11 -5.58
C HIS A 54 -5.00 -15.50 -6.98
N ASP A 55 -5.93 -14.73 -7.55
CA ASP A 55 -6.47 -15.01 -8.89
C ASP A 55 -5.35 -15.00 -9.95
N LEU A 56 -4.48 -13.99 -9.93
CA LEU A 56 -3.39 -13.85 -10.89
C LEU A 56 -2.33 -14.94 -10.76
N VAL A 57 -2.03 -15.38 -9.54
CA VAL A 57 -1.09 -16.49 -9.32
C VAL A 57 -1.68 -17.80 -9.85
N ASP A 58 -2.96 -18.08 -9.59
CA ASP A 58 -3.66 -19.26 -10.13
C ASP A 58 -3.76 -19.21 -11.66
N GLU A 59 -4.10 -18.05 -12.23
CA GLU A 59 -4.15 -17.82 -13.69
C GLU A 59 -2.79 -18.07 -14.38
N ARG A 60 -1.66 -17.74 -13.72
CA ARG A 60 -0.31 -17.84 -14.29
C ARG A 60 0.33 -19.21 -14.09
N GLY A 61 0.16 -19.80 -12.91
CA GLY A 61 0.88 -21.00 -12.49
C GLY A 61 0.01 -22.23 -12.29
N GLY A 62 -1.31 -22.07 -12.17
CA GLY A 62 -2.25 -23.13 -11.76
C GLY A 62 -2.04 -23.59 -10.31
N GLU A 63 -1.35 -22.79 -9.51
CA GLU A 63 -1.02 -23.06 -8.12
C GLU A 63 -1.73 -22.06 -7.21
N LYS A 64 -2.09 -22.52 -6.01
CA LYS A 64 -2.74 -21.69 -5.00
C LYS A 64 -1.73 -21.26 -3.95
N LEU A 65 -1.77 -19.98 -3.61
CA LEU A 65 -1.03 -19.46 -2.46
C LEU A 65 -1.50 -20.14 -1.16
N PRO A 66 -0.63 -20.23 -0.14
CA PRO A 66 -0.98 -20.74 1.18
C PRO A 66 -2.18 -20.02 1.81
N ALA A 67 -2.90 -20.72 2.69
CA ALA A 67 -4.08 -20.16 3.36
C ALA A 67 -3.74 -19.01 4.33
N ASP A 68 -2.51 -18.99 4.84
CA ASP A 68 -1.95 -17.97 5.74
C ASP A 68 -1.18 -16.86 4.99
N PHE A 69 -1.29 -16.82 3.65
CA PHE A 69 -0.56 -15.86 2.82
C PHE A 69 -0.86 -14.41 3.22
N GLU A 70 -2.13 -14.05 3.37
CA GLU A 70 -2.54 -12.67 3.68
C GLU A 70 -2.04 -12.25 5.06
N ASP A 71 -2.15 -13.12 6.08
CA ASP A 71 -1.69 -12.85 7.44
C ASP A 71 -0.16 -12.60 7.47
N ILE A 72 0.61 -13.44 6.77
CA ILE A 72 2.07 -13.30 6.70
C ILE A 72 2.46 -12.06 5.91
N LEU A 73 1.80 -11.79 4.78
CA LEU A 73 2.05 -10.62 3.95
C LEU A 73 1.77 -9.32 4.73
N GLN A 74 0.65 -9.28 5.46
CA GLN A 74 0.28 -8.15 6.31
C GLN A 74 1.33 -7.95 7.41
N ALA A 75 1.67 -9.00 8.16
CA ALA A 75 2.66 -8.90 9.25
C ALA A 75 4.03 -8.39 8.76
N ARG A 76 4.50 -8.87 7.59
CA ARG A 76 5.76 -8.42 7.00
C ARG A 76 5.69 -6.97 6.54
N THR A 77 4.59 -6.58 5.87
CA THR A 77 4.37 -5.21 5.41
C THR A 77 4.33 -4.22 6.57
N PHE A 78 3.59 -4.53 7.64
CA PHE A 78 3.57 -3.70 8.84
C PHE A 78 4.94 -3.59 9.52
N ALA A 79 5.68 -4.70 9.63
CA ALA A 79 7.03 -4.68 10.19
C ALA A 79 7.99 -3.78 9.39
N ALA A 80 7.85 -3.76 8.06
CA ALA A 80 8.61 -2.86 7.19
C ALA A 80 8.15 -1.41 7.35
N PHE A 81 6.83 -1.15 7.41
CA PHE A 81 6.32 0.20 7.63
C PHE A 81 6.83 0.84 8.92
N GLN A 82 6.92 0.07 10.02
CA GLN A 82 7.46 0.56 11.30
C GLN A 82 8.93 1.02 11.21
N GLN A 83 9.67 0.61 10.18
CA GLN A 83 11.10 0.91 10.03
C GLN A 83 11.38 1.90 8.89
N GLU A 84 10.59 1.83 7.81
CA GLU A 84 10.92 2.44 6.54
C GLU A 84 9.89 3.46 6.04
N LEU A 85 8.67 3.47 6.60
CA LEU A 85 7.60 4.33 6.09
C LEU A 85 7.91 5.81 6.34
N VAL A 86 7.78 6.59 5.28
CA VAL A 86 7.98 8.04 5.30
C VAL A 86 6.78 8.76 4.70
N ALA A 87 6.67 10.06 4.98
CA ALA A 87 5.66 10.90 4.34
C ALA A 87 5.96 11.05 2.83
N VAL A 88 4.89 11.15 2.03
CA VAL A 88 5.02 11.54 0.61
C VAL A 88 5.60 12.95 0.52
N ASP A 89 6.46 13.18 -0.46
CA ASP A 89 7.07 14.50 -0.67
C ASP A 89 6.01 15.60 -0.83
N GLY A 90 6.15 16.67 -0.04
CA GLY A 90 5.20 17.77 0.01
C GLY A 90 3.91 17.53 0.83
N ALA A 91 3.67 16.32 1.37
CA ALA A 91 2.48 16.04 2.17
C ALA A 91 2.40 16.93 3.42
N GLU A 92 3.48 17.04 4.19
CA GLU A 92 3.54 17.89 5.39
C GLU A 92 3.33 19.38 5.04
N GLU A 93 3.93 19.85 3.94
CA GLU A 93 3.78 21.23 3.48
C GLU A 93 2.34 21.54 3.08
N LEU A 94 1.68 20.63 2.35
CA LEU A 94 0.29 20.76 1.95
C LEU A 94 -0.64 20.82 3.16
N LEU A 95 -0.50 19.88 4.09
CA LEU A 95 -1.31 19.87 5.32
C LEU A 95 -1.08 21.14 6.15
N GLY A 96 0.18 21.59 6.25
CA GLY A 96 0.51 22.86 6.91
C GLY A 96 -0.16 24.07 6.25
N LYS A 97 -0.23 24.10 4.91
CA LYS A 97 -0.97 25.14 4.18
C LYS A 97 -2.46 25.10 4.46
N LEU A 98 -3.10 23.92 4.46
CA LEU A 98 -4.52 23.79 4.77
C LEU A 98 -4.86 24.31 6.18
N VAL A 99 -4.00 24.02 7.17
CA VAL A 99 -4.13 24.55 8.53
C VAL A 99 -4.02 26.08 8.54
N ALA A 100 -2.97 26.65 7.91
CA ALA A 100 -2.77 28.10 7.85
C ALA A 100 -3.95 28.81 7.16
N ASP A 101 -4.56 28.11 6.21
CA ASP A 101 -5.68 28.58 5.43
C ASP A 101 -7.03 28.42 6.13
N GLY A 102 -7.12 27.66 7.22
CA GLY A 102 -8.38 27.36 7.90
C GLY A 102 -9.32 26.49 7.05
N VAL A 103 -8.75 25.57 6.26
CA VAL A 103 -9.49 24.56 5.50
C VAL A 103 -9.46 23.25 6.29
N ASP A 104 -10.63 22.69 6.58
CA ASP A 104 -10.71 21.42 7.28
C ASP A 104 -10.16 20.28 6.41
N TYR A 105 -9.55 19.28 7.03
CA TYR A 105 -9.17 18.05 6.35
C TYR A 105 -9.34 16.83 7.24
N CYS A 106 -9.52 15.68 6.60
CA CYS A 106 -9.51 14.39 7.26
C CYS A 106 -8.89 13.32 6.36
N VAL A 107 -8.65 12.14 6.94
CA VAL A 107 -8.11 10.98 6.24
C VAL A 107 -9.20 9.90 6.17
N ALA A 108 -9.34 9.28 5.01
CA ALA A 108 -10.10 8.06 4.80
C ALA A 108 -9.12 6.97 4.36
N SER A 109 -8.94 5.94 5.19
CA SER A 109 -8.04 4.82 4.92
C SER A 109 -8.77 3.49 5.10
N SER A 110 -8.40 2.50 4.28
CA SER A 110 -8.79 1.10 4.43
C SER A 110 -7.88 0.33 5.41
N GLY A 111 -6.79 0.96 5.89
CA GLY A 111 -5.89 0.38 6.87
C GLY A 111 -6.57 0.15 8.23
N SER A 112 -6.08 -0.84 8.97
CA SER A 112 -6.50 -1.08 10.35
C SER A 112 -6.10 0.07 11.27
N HIS A 113 -6.83 0.24 12.38
CA HIS A 113 -6.52 1.23 13.42
C HIS A 113 -5.50 0.74 14.47
N GLU A 114 -5.06 -0.52 14.36
CA GLU A 114 -3.98 -1.10 15.16
C GLU A 114 -2.61 -0.72 14.61
#